data_AF-A0A7L3UMX1-F1
#
_entry.id   AF-A0A7L3UMX1-F1
#
_cell.length_a   1.000
_cell.length_b   1.000
_cell.length_c   1.000
_cell.angle_alpha   90.00
_cell.angle_beta   90.00
_cell.angle_gamma   90.00
#
_symmetry.space_group_name_H-M   'P 1'
#
loop_
_entity.id
_entity.type
_entity.pdbx_description
1 polymer ?
#
loop_
_entity_poly.entity_id
_entity_poly.type
_entity_poly.pdbx_seq_one_letter_code
_entity_poly.pdbx_strand_id
1 'polypeptide(L)'
;RSGKLKVPEWADTVKLAKHKELAPYDENWFYTRAASTARHLYLRGGAGVGSMTTVYGGRQRRGVRPSHFSRGSGSVARRVLQALEGLKMVEKDQDG
;
A
#
# COMPACT_ATOMS: atom_id res chain seq x y z
N ARG A 1 -2.97 -8.83 20.10
CA ARG A 1 -2.70 -8.73 18.64
C ARG A 1 -3.44 -9.88 17.95
N SER A 2 -4.25 -9.65 16.91
CA SER A 2 -5.16 -10.68 16.39
C SER A 2 -4.47 -11.75 15.53
N GLY A 3 -3.29 -11.49 14.95
CA GLY A 3 -2.55 -12.47 14.12
C GLY A 3 -3.28 -12.93 12.85
N LYS A 4 -4.46 -12.38 12.55
CA LYS A 4 -5.36 -12.84 11.48
C LYS A 4 -5.06 -12.22 10.11
N LEU A 5 -4.20 -11.20 10.05
CA LEU A 5 -3.92 -10.47 8.82
C LEU A 5 -2.93 -11.28 7.98
N LYS A 6 -3.40 -11.78 6.83
CA LYS A 6 -2.57 -12.58 5.91
C LYS A 6 -1.51 -11.70 5.25
N VAL A 7 -0.28 -11.82 5.73
CA VAL A 7 0.88 -11.15 5.13
C VAL A 7 1.32 -11.95 3.89
N PRO A 8 1.56 -11.31 2.74
CA PRO A 8 2.11 -11.98 1.56
C PRO A 8 3.52 -12.52 1.83
N GLU A 9 3.82 -13.70 1.31
CA GLU A 9 5.14 -14.36 1.46
C GLU A 9 6.31 -13.50 0.94
N TRP A 10 6.07 -12.72 -0.12
CA TRP A 10 7.08 -11.85 -0.71
C TRP A 10 7.29 -10.53 0.06
N ALA A 11 6.55 -10.27 1.14
CA ALA A 11 6.55 -8.97 1.83
C ALA A 11 7.94 -8.55 2.34
N ASP A 12 8.82 -9.51 2.63
CA ASP A 12 10.15 -9.27 3.18
C ASP A 12 11.20 -8.96 2.12
N THR A 13 10.93 -9.30 0.85
CA THR A 13 11.92 -9.18 -0.24
C THR A 13 11.70 -7.95 -1.10
N VAL A 14 10.47 -7.44 -1.19
CA VAL A 14 10.10 -6.44 -2.20
C VAL A 14 10.23 -4.99 -1.72
N LYS A 15 10.40 -4.08 -2.69
CA LYS A 15 10.21 -2.65 -2.45
C LYS A 15 8.73 -2.28 -2.49
N LEU A 16 8.34 -1.27 -1.72
CA LEU A 16 6.95 -0.78 -1.69
C LEU A 16 6.55 0.05 -2.91
N ALA A 17 7.52 0.54 -3.67
CA ALA A 17 7.29 1.30 -4.89
C ALA A 17 8.56 1.34 -5.75
N LYS A 18 8.39 1.58 -7.06
CA LYS A 18 9.50 1.72 -8.02
C LYS A 18 10.47 2.85 -7.64
N HIS A 19 9.96 3.91 -7.02
CA HIS A 19 10.76 5.08 -6.64
C HIS A 19 11.55 4.89 -5.34
N LYS A 20 11.36 3.77 -4.64
CA LYS A 20 12.14 3.44 -3.45
C LYS A 20 13.42 2.73 -3.88
N GLU A 21 14.54 3.13 -3.31
CA GLU A 21 15.84 2.51 -3.60
C GLU A 21 15.96 1.14 -2.92
N LEU A 22 15.48 1.05 -1.66
CA LEU A 22 15.59 -0.12 -0.80
C LEU A 22 14.22 -0.65 -0.35
N ALA A 23 14.21 -1.89 0.14
CA ALA A 23 13.06 -2.48 0.82
C ALA A 23 12.81 -1.81 2.19
N PRO A 24 11.61 -1.96 2.78
CA PRO A 24 11.34 -1.49 4.14
C PRO A 24 12.29 -2.14 5.16
N TYR A 25 12.79 -1.34 6.10
CA TYR A 25 13.57 -1.85 7.23
C TYR A 25 12.72 -2.41 8.36
N ASP A 26 11.47 -1.95 8.47
CA ASP A 26 10.52 -2.44 9.46
C ASP A 26 9.87 -3.72 8.96
N GLU A 27 10.14 -4.85 9.62
CA GLU A 27 9.50 -6.15 9.35
C GLU A 27 7.97 -6.08 9.48
N ASN A 28 7.45 -5.18 10.31
CA ASN A 28 6.02 -5.01 10.54
C ASN A 28 5.36 -3.99 9.58
N TRP A 29 6.06 -3.57 8.51
CA TRP A 29 5.58 -2.53 7.59
C TRP A 29 4.18 -2.83 7.02
N PHE A 30 3.85 -4.11 6.80
CA PHE A 30 2.59 -4.52 6.22
C PHE A 30 1.40 -4.19 7.13
N TYR A 31 1.56 -4.36 8.45
CA TYR A 31 0.55 -3.99 9.45
C TYR A 31 0.36 -2.47 9.52
N THR A 32 1.47 -1.73 9.52
CA THR A 32 1.44 -0.26 9.50
C THR A 32 0.75 0.26 8.25
N ARG A 33 0.99 -0.37 7.10
CA ARG A 33 0.34 -0.02 5.84
C ARG A 33 -1.15 -0.38 5.82
N ALA A 34 -1.52 -1.53 6.39
CA ALA A 34 -2.93 -1.91 6.54
C ALA A 34 -3.69 -0.91 7.42
N ALA A 35 -3.14 -0.52 8.57
CA ALA A 35 -3.74 0.49 9.44
C ALA A 35 -3.88 1.86 8.77
N SER A 36 -2.84 2.29 8.04
CA SER A 36 -2.87 3.55 7.28
C SER A 36 -3.95 3.53 6.19
N THR A 37 -4.08 2.41 5.47
CA THR A 37 -5.09 2.24 4.41
C THR A 37 -6.50 2.27 4.98
N ALA A 38 -6.75 1.53 6.07
CA ALA A 38 -8.04 1.51 6.74
C ALA A 38 -8.45 2.90 7.23
N ARG A 39 -7.51 3.66 7.82
CA ARG A 39 -7.77 5.05 8.24
C ARG A 39 -8.09 5.96 7.06
N HIS A 40 -7.38 5.79 5.94
CA HIS A 40 -7.61 6.62 4.76
C HIS A 40 -8.99 6.37 4.15
N LEU A 41 -9.39 5.10 4.04
CA LEU A 41 -10.72 4.69 3.58
C LEU A 41 -11.82 5.29 4.45
N TYR A 42 -11.68 5.21 5.77
CA TYR A 42 -12.66 5.76 6.70
C TYR A 42 -12.87 7.27 6.53
N LEU A 43 -11.79 8.04 6.31
CA LEU A 43 -11.87 9.49 6.23
C LEU A 43 -12.29 10.03 4.86
N ARG A 44 -11.93 9.34 3.77
CA ARG A 44 -12.14 9.87 2.41
C ARG A 44 -13.28 9.19 1.65
N GLY A 45 -13.68 7.97 2.04
CA GLY A 45 -14.63 7.16 1.28
C GLY A 45 -14.14 6.81 -0.13
N GLY A 46 -14.78 5.83 -0.79
CA GLY A 46 -14.63 5.58 -2.24
C GLY A 46 -13.19 5.49 -2.77
N ALA A 47 -12.28 4.84 -2.03
CA ALA A 47 -10.86 4.88 -2.35
C ALA A 47 -10.31 3.50 -2.79
N GLY A 48 -10.18 3.32 -4.10
CA GLY A 48 -9.62 2.09 -4.68
C GLY A 48 -8.09 2.03 -4.75
N VAL A 49 -7.58 1.00 -5.43
CA VAL A 49 -6.13 0.76 -5.62
C VAL A 49 -5.42 1.97 -6.25
N GLY A 50 -6.03 2.61 -7.25
CA GLY A 50 -5.44 3.77 -7.93
C GLY A 50 -5.20 4.97 -7.00
N SER A 51 -6.18 5.25 -6.11
CA SER A 51 -6.05 6.29 -5.10
C SER A 51 -4.91 5.97 -4.13
N MET A 52 -4.85 4.73 -3.60
CA MET A 52 -3.77 4.32 -2.71
C MET A 52 -2.39 4.39 -3.36
N THR A 53 -2.25 4.06 -4.65
CA THR A 53 -0.95 4.21 -5.33
C THR A 53 -0.53 5.67 -5.48
N THR A 54 -1.47 6.61 -5.50
CA THR A 54 -1.16 8.04 -5.53
C THR A 54 -0.79 8.54 -4.13
N VAL A 55 -1.56 8.16 -3.11
CA VAL A 55 -1.30 8.49 -1.70
C VAL A 55 0.07 7.98 -1.23
N TYR A 56 0.42 6.74 -1.58
CA TYR A 56 1.72 6.13 -1.27
C TYR A 56 2.76 6.35 -2.38
N GLY A 57 2.47 7.23 -3.33
CA GLY A 57 3.43 7.68 -4.33
C GLY A 57 4.52 8.57 -3.73
N GLY A 58 5.49 8.93 -4.55
CA GLY A 58 6.60 9.74 -4.08
C GLY A 58 7.49 10.25 -5.20
N ARG A 59 8.47 11.05 -4.81
CA ARG A 59 9.47 11.60 -5.71
C ARG A 59 10.46 10.50 -6.12
N GLN A 60 10.56 10.24 -7.42
CA GLN A 60 11.52 9.30 -7.99
C GLN A 60 12.85 9.98 -8.30
N ARG A 61 13.91 9.41 -7.74
CA ARG A 61 15.29 9.75 -8.12
C ARG A 61 15.59 9.11 -9.48
N ARG A 62 16.04 9.91 -10.44
CA ARG A 62 16.39 9.46 -11.81
C ARG A 62 17.88 9.67 -12.10
N GLY A 63 18.72 9.47 -11.08
CA GLY A 63 20.15 9.76 -11.15
C GLY A 63 20.40 11.26 -11.37
N VAL A 64 20.99 11.59 -12.51
CA VAL A 64 21.36 12.96 -12.93
C VAL A 64 20.16 13.77 -13.44
N ARG A 65 19.12 13.10 -13.98
CA ARG A 65 17.95 13.80 -14.54
C ARG A 65 17.05 14.36 -13.41
N PRO A 66 16.31 15.47 -13.65
CA PRO A 66 15.39 16.04 -12.67
C PRO A 66 14.41 15.00 -12.12
N SER A 67 14.04 15.15 -10.85
CA SER A 67 13.11 14.22 -10.20
C SER A 67 11.66 14.49 -10.58
N HIS A 68 10.86 13.45 -10.69
CA HIS A 68 9.41 13.54 -10.92
C HIS A 68 8.63 12.66 -9.95
N PHE A 69 7.34 12.90 -9.83
CA PHE A 69 6.44 12.04 -9.10
C PHE A 69 6.30 10.67 -9.77
N SER A 70 6.24 9.62 -8.97
CA SER A 70 6.00 8.25 -9.42
C SER A 70 5.08 7.55 -8.43
N ARG A 71 4.09 6.83 -8.95
CA ARG A 71 3.09 6.14 -8.14
C ARG A 71 3.72 5.02 -7.29
N GLY A 72 3.04 4.69 -6.20
CA GLY A 72 3.31 3.54 -5.35
C GLY A 72 3.01 2.22 -6.06
N SER A 73 3.42 1.11 -5.45
CA SER A 73 3.14 -0.21 -6.03
C SER A 73 1.65 -0.56 -5.96
N GLY A 74 1.04 -0.82 -7.11
CA GLY A 74 -0.34 -1.29 -7.20
C GLY A 74 -0.52 -2.71 -6.69
N SER A 75 0.49 -3.58 -6.78
CA SER A 75 0.42 -4.94 -6.23
C SER A 75 0.33 -4.91 -4.71
N VAL A 76 1.15 -4.08 -4.06
CA VAL A 76 1.14 -3.89 -2.60
C VAL A 76 -0.19 -3.33 -2.15
N ALA A 77 -0.67 -2.23 -2.77
CA ALA A 77 -1.95 -1.63 -2.42
C ALA A 77 -3.12 -2.63 -2.56
N ARG A 78 -3.15 -3.41 -3.64
CA ARG A 78 -4.18 -4.44 -3.85
C ARG A 78 -4.15 -5.53 -2.78
N ARG A 79 -2.97 -6.05 -2.43
CA ARG A 79 -2.86 -7.11 -1.41
C ARG A 79 -3.27 -6.62 -0.03
N VAL A 80 -2.96 -5.37 0.31
CA VAL A 80 -3.38 -4.78 1.58
C VAL A 80 -4.90 -4.67 1.66
N LEU A 81 -5.55 -4.21 0.58
CA LEU A 81 -7.02 -4.13 0.52
C LEU A 81 -7.67 -5.51 0.60
N GLN A 82 -7.17 -6.51 -0.14
CA GLN A 82 -7.65 -7.89 -0.06
C GLN A 82 -7.44 -8.51 1.33
N ALA A 83 -6.36 -8.17 2.02
CA ALA A 83 -6.12 -8.63 3.38
C ALA A 83 -7.12 -8.02 4.38
N LEU A 84 -7.49 -6.75 4.20
CA LEU A 84 -8.51 -6.06 5.00
C LEU A 84 -9.93 -6.58 4.69
N GLU A 85 -10.23 -6.89 3.44
CA GLU A 85 -11.47 -7.55 3.00
C GLU A 85 -11.62 -8.92 3.64
N GLY A 86 -10.55 -9.73 3.67
CA GLY A 86 -10.54 -11.03 4.36
C GLY A 86 -10.80 -10.95 5.87
N LEU A 87 -10.54 -9.79 6.48
CA LEU A 87 -10.87 -9.49 7.88
C LEU A 87 -12.26 -8.88 8.08
N LYS A 88 -13.03 -8.71 7.01
CA LYS A 88 -14.33 -8.02 6.98
C LYS A 88 -14.27 -6.58 7.52
N MET A 89 -13.13 -5.91 7.33
CA MET A 89 -12.95 -4.50 7.72
C MET A 89 -13.28 -3.52 6.60
N VAL A 90 -13.31 -4.01 5.36
CA VAL A 90 -13.59 -3.24 4.15
C VAL A 90 -14.48 -4.11 3.26
N GLU A 91 -15.46 -3.48 2.63
CA GLU A 91 -16.32 -4.09 1.62
C GLU A 91 -16.06 -3.42 0.28
N LYS A 92 -16.23 -4.19 -0.81
CA LYS A 92 -16.08 -3.68 -2.15
C LYS A 92 -17.40 -3.09 -2.62
N ASP A 93 -17.38 -1.82 -2.99
CA ASP A 93 -18.53 -1.16 -3.60
C ASP A 93 -18.53 -1.38 -5.13
N GLN A 94 -19.70 -1.27 -5.77
CA GLN A 94 -19.82 -1.40 -7.22
C GLN A 94 -19.10 -0.25 -7.95
N ASP A 95 -19.04 0.91 -7.31
CA ASP A 95 -18.41 2.13 -7.83
C ASP A 95 -16.92 2.24 -7.46
N GLY A 96 -16.35 1.33 -6.66
CA GLY A 96 -14.93 1.35 -6.29
C GLY A 96 -14.49 0.42 -5.18
#